data_AF-A0AAU5DHE2-F1
#
_entry.id   AF-A0AAU5DHE2-F1
#
_cell.length_a   1.000
_cell.length_b   1.000
_cell.length_c   1.000
_cell.angle_alpha   90.00
_cell.angle_beta   90.00
_cell.angle_gamma   90.00
#
_symmetry.space_group_name_H-M   'P 1'
#
loop_
_entity.id
_entity.type
_entity.pdbx_description
1 polymer ?
#
loop_
_entity_poly.entity_id
_entity_poly.type
_entity_poly.pdbx_seq_one_letter_code
_entity_poly.pdbx_strand_id
1 'polypeptide(L)'
;MSDPTRPAIERELAWRAHLEVATRTPFLGVTPGRDPDCLVGEAVYDSLAVHNALHKLAAAITPDSPLVPTLLPALMASRRLLSLRSSWTGYCNERFALEAAATDKTSEMSRQYVDGDAVRAWPQFNEAQAAYDEAKAAIGDVEQVLARFRGPDSVTSTEAEPERQGAGLRLVPGTAGGR
;
A
#
# COMPACT_ATOMS: atom_id res chain seq x y z
N MET A 1 -13.14 -27.56 -4.65
CA MET A 1 -13.08 -27.23 -3.21
C MET A 1 -12.26 -25.95 -3.07
N SER A 2 -12.87 -24.87 -2.64
CA SER A 2 -12.17 -23.59 -2.40
C SER A 2 -11.43 -23.66 -1.07
N ASP A 3 -10.14 -23.33 -1.07
CA ASP A 3 -9.30 -23.31 0.14
C ASP A 3 -9.77 -22.18 1.09
N PRO A 4 -10.20 -22.51 2.33
CA PRO A 4 -10.70 -21.53 3.29
C PRO A 4 -9.62 -20.56 3.80
N THR A 5 -8.33 -20.82 3.56
CA THR A 5 -7.23 -19.93 3.96
C THR A 5 -6.99 -18.80 2.96
N ARG A 6 -7.50 -18.93 1.73
CA ARG A 6 -7.29 -17.97 0.64
C ARG A 6 -7.82 -16.56 0.94
N PRO A 7 -9.02 -16.38 1.52
CA PRO A 7 -9.52 -15.05 1.88
C PRO A 7 -8.66 -14.33 2.93
N ALA A 8 -8.06 -15.08 3.87
CA ALA A 8 -7.18 -14.52 4.90
C ALA A 8 -5.83 -14.07 4.30
N ILE A 9 -5.26 -14.86 3.39
CA ILE A 9 -4.02 -14.51 2.68
C ILE A 9 -4.22 -13.28 1.78
N GLU A 10 -5.34 -13.22 1.03
CA GLU A 10 -5.68 -12.07 0.21
C GLU A 10 -5.82 -10.80 1.05
N ARG A 11 -6.52 -10.87 2.19
CA ARG A 11 -6.68 -9.72 3.09
C ARG A 11 -5.36 -9.24 3.67
N GLU A 12 -4.50 -10.15 4.15
CA GLU A 12 -3.18 -9.79 4.68
C GLU A 12 -2.30 -9.14 3.61
N LEU A 13 -2.29 -9.68 2.39
CA LEU A 13 -1.52 -9.11 1.30
C LEU A 13 -2.09 -7.78 0.81
N ALA A 14 -3.42 -7.62 0.79
CA ALA A 14 -4.07 -6.37 0.46
C ALA A 14 -3.73 -5.30 1.49
N TRP A 15 -3.72 -5.66 2.78
CA TRP A 15 -3.29 -4.76 3.85
C TRP A 15 -1.80 -4.38 3.73
N ARG A 16 -0.91 -5.33 3.44
CA ARG A 16 0.51 -5.02 3.20
C ARG A 16 0.72 -4.12 1.99
N ALA A 17 0.02 -4.39 0.89
CA ALA A 17 0.06 -3.55 -0.30
C ALA A 17 -0.47 -2.14 -0.01
N HIS A 18 -1.55 -2.04 0.77
CA HIS A 18 -2.09 -0.78 1.26
C HIS A 18 -1.04 0.02 2.03
N LEU A 19 -0.36 -0.60 3.00
CA LEU A 19 0.69 0.05 3.78
C LEU A 19 1.83 0.53 2.89
N GLU A 20 2.30 -0.32 1.99
CA GLU A 20 3.43 -0.01 1.11
C GLU A 20 3.13 1.17 0.18
N VAL A 21 1.92 1.24 -0.36
CA VAL A 21 1.43 2.36 -1.18
C VAL A 21 1.27 3.62 -0.34
N ALA A 22 0.56 3.56 0.78
CA ALA A 22 0.20 4.72 1.58
C ALA A 22 1.39 5.41 2.27
N THR A 23 2.52 4.71 2.48
CA THR A 23 3.70 5.28 3.12
C THR A 23 4.78 5.74 2.13
N ARG A 24 4.51 5.74 0.83
CA ARG A 24 5.50 6.04 -0.22
C ARG A 24 4.97 7.05 -1.23
N THR A 25 5.86 7.81 -1.84
CA THR A 25 5.51 8.86 -2.81
C THR A 25 5.00 8.22 -4.12
N PRO A 26 4.02 8.81 -4.83
CA PRO A 26 3.30 10.09 -4.56
C PRO A 26 2.28 10.12 -3.44
N PHE A 27 2.06 9.03 -2.71
CA PHE A 27 0.89 8.86 -1.86
C PHE A 27 1.11 9.34 -0.42
N LEU A 28 2.31 9.83 -0.10
CA LEU A 28 2.55 10.72 1.03
C LEU A 28 1.95 12.10 0.73
N GLY A 29 1.18 12.66 1.67
CA GLY A 29 0.59 13.98 1.51
C GLY A 29 1.62 15.03 1.11
N VAL A 30 1.30 15.85 0.10
CA VAL A 30 2.19 16.91 -0.39
C VAL A 30 2.51 17.86 0.75
N THR A 31 3.79 17.97 1.09
CA THR A 31 4.24 18.96 2.09
C THR A 31 4.16 20.36 1.46
N PRO A 32 3.44 21.32 2.07
CA PRO A 32 3.32 22.67 1.53
C PRO A 32 4.71 23.31 1.29
N GLY A 33 4.90 23.92 0.13
CA GLY A 33 6.16 24.60 -0.23
C GLY A 33 7.26 23.69 -0.78
N ARG A 34 7.01 22.38 -0.90
CA ARG A 34 7.94 21.45 -1.57
C ARG A 34 7.83 21.58 -3.09
N ASP A 35 8.96 21.53 -3.79
CA ASP A 35 9.00 21.48 -5.26
C ASP A 35 8.24 20.22 -5.73
N PRO A 36 7.22 20.35 -6.61
CA PRO A 36 6.44 19.21 -7.11
C PRO A 36 7.29 18.20 -7.88
N ASP A 37 8.38 18.61 -8.51
CA ASP A 37 9.25 17.73 -9.29
C ASP A 37 10.01 16.76 -8.40
N CYS A 38 10.24 17.10 -7.12
CA CYS A 38 10.76 16.15 -6.13
C CYS A 38 9.90 14.87 -6.06
N LEU A 39 8.59 14.98 -6.27
CA LEU A 39 7.69 13.82 -6.17
C LEU A 39 7.96 12.80 -7.27
N VAL A 40 8.46 13.23 -8.44
CA VAL A 40 8.81 12.34 -9.56
C VAL A 40 10.01 11.48 -9.18
N GLY A 41 11.09 12.10 -8.71
CA GLY A 41 12.30 11.38 -8.29
C GLY A 41 12.04 10.42 -7.13
N GLU A 42 11.21 10.83 -6.17
CA GLU A 42 10.81 9.97 -5.04
C GLU A 42 9.95 8.80 -5.49
N ALA A 43 8.99 9.02 -6.41
CA ALA A 43 8.17 7.93 -6.93
C ALA A 43 8.99 6.91 -7.71
N VAL A 44 9.96 7.37 -8.51
CA VAL A 44 10.91 6.48 -9.20
C VAL A 44 11.74 5.69 -8.19
N TYR A 45 12.17 6.33 -7.10
CA TYR A 45 12.85 5.64 -6.01
C TYR A 45 11.93 4.58 -5.36
N ASP A 46 10.78 4.98 -4.85
CA ASP A 46 9.87 4.12 -4.09
C ASP A 46 9.21 3.00 -4.93
N SER A 47 9.27 3.11 -6.26
CA SER A 47 8.65 2.19 -7.22
C SER A 47 8.94 0.70 -6.98
N LEU A 48 10.15 0.33 -6.54
CA LEU A 48 10.51 -1.08 -6.29
C LEU A 48 9.66 -1.70 -5.19
N ALA A 49 9.49 -0.98 -4.09
CA ALA A 49 8.74 -1.47 -2.93
C ALA A 49 7.25 -1.59 -3.28
N VAL A 50 6.69 -0.55 -3.91
CA VAL A 50 5.30 -0.53 -4.40
C VAL A 50 5.06 -1.67 -5.41
N HIS A 51 5.92 -1.81 -6.42
CA HIS A 51 5.80 -2.86 -7.42
C HIS A 51 5.83 -4.26 -6.80
N ASN A 52 6.77 -4.51 -5.88
CA ASN A 52 6.87 -5.80 -5.20
C ASN A 52 5.62 -6.13 -4.37
N ALA A 53 5.04 -5.13 -3.71
CA ALA A 53 3.83 -5.30 -2.92
C ALA A 53 2.61 -5.63 -3.81
N LEU A 54 2.42 -4.87 -4.88
CA LEU A 54 1.35 -5.11 -5.87
C LEU A 54 1.52 -6.45 -6.58
N HIS A 55 2.75 -6.84 -6.92
CA HIS A 55 3.04 -8.13 -7.55
C HIS A 55 2.74 -9.30 -6.62
N LYS A 56 3.11 -9.21 -5.34
CA LYS A 56 2.79 -10.24 -4.34
C LYS A 56 1.28 -10.40 -4.15
N LEU A 57 0.55 -9.28 -4.12
CA LEU A 57 -0.91 -9.31 -4.06
C LEU A 57 -1.49 -9.97 -5.32
N ALA A 58 -1.03 -9.57 -6.51
CA ALA A 58 -1.51 -10.11 -7.78
C ALA A 58 -1.30 -11.63 -7.90
N ALA A 59 -0.19 -12.15 -7.34
CA ALA A 59 0.11 -13.58 -7.32
C ALA A 59 -0.80 -14.38 -6.39
N ALA A 60 -1.49 -13.74 -5.44
CA ALA A 60 -2.29 -14.42 -4.42
C ALA A 60 -3.81 -14.29 -4.61
N ILE A 61 -4.28 -13.25 -5.32
CA ILE A 61 -5.71 -13.04 -5.54
C ILE A 61 -6.31 -14.05 -6.51
N THR A 62 -7.61 -14.29 -6.39
CA THR A 62 -8.38 -15.06 -7.38
C THR A 62 -8.67 -14.20 -8.62
N PRO A 63 -8.88 -14.82 -9.79
CA PRO A 63 -9.33 -14.10 -10.98
C PRO A 63 -10.66 -13.35 -10.80
N ASP A 64 -11.50 -13.81 -9.88
CA ASP A 64 -12.80 -13.19 -9.56
C ASP A 64 -12.70 -12.10 -8.48
N SER A 65 -11.49 -11.81 -7.97
CA SER A 65 -11.30 -10.80 -6.93
C SER A 65 -11.67 -9.40 -7.45
N PRO A 66 -12.39 -8.58 -6.66
CA PRO A 66 -12.72 -7.20 -7.02
C PRO A 66 -11.47 -6.31 -7.17
N LEU A 67 -10.29 -6.78 -6.76
CA LEU A 67 -9.02 -6.09 -6.92
C LEU A 67 -8.47 -6.17 -8.35
N VAL A 68 -8.83 -7.21 -9.12
CA VAL A 68 -8.24 -7.48 -10.45
C VAL A 68 -8.32 -6.27 -11.40
N PRO A 69 -9.47 -5.59 -11.57
CA PRO A 69 -9.59 -4.51 -12.53
C PRO A 69 -8.67 -3.31 -12.24
N THR A 70 -8.36 -3.06 -10.97
CA THR A 70 -7.51 -1.93 -10.54
C THR A 70 -6.06 -2.34 -10.32
N LEU A 71 -5.81 -3.59 -9.94
CA LEU A 71 -4.48 -4.06 -9.57
C LEU A 71 -3.56 -4.21 -10.79
N LEU A 72 -4.06 -4.72 -11.90
CA LEU A 72 -3.24 -4.91 -13.11
C LEU A 72 -2.76 -3.57 -13.70
N PRO A 73 -3.62 -2.54 -13.87
CA PRO A 73 -3.16 -1.20 -14.25
C PRO A 73 -2.13 -0.62 -13.29
N ALA A 74 -2.35 -0.71 -11.96
CA ALA A 74 -1.41 -0.22 -10.97
C ALA A 74 -0.05 -0.95 -11.01
N LEU A 75 -0.06 -2.27 -11.24
CA LEU A 75 1.15 -3.07 -11.38
C LEU A 75 1.94 -2.68 -12.65
N MET A 76 1.26 -2.43 -13.76
CA MET A 76 1.88 -1.99 -15.00
C MET A 76 2.45 -0.58 -14.90
N ALA A 77 1.72 0.35 -14.28
CA ALA A 77 2.18 1.72 -14.08
C ALA A 77 3.39 1.78 -13.12
N SER A 78 3.35 1.05 -12.00
CA SER A 78 4.50 0.94 -11.08
C SER A 78 5.72 0.29 -11.74
N ARG A 79 5.53 -0.65 -12.67
CA ARG A 79 6.62 -1.26 -13.45
C ARG A 79 7.32 -0.24 -14.36
N ARG A 80 6.59 0.72 -14.94
CA ARG A 80 7.18 1.79 -15.75
C ARG A 80 8.11 2.66 -14.90
N LEU A 81 7.66 3.11 -13.73
CA LEU A 81 8.53 3.83 -12.78
C LEU A 81 9.76 3.00 -12.37
N LEU A 82 9.55 1.72 -12.07
CA LEU A 82 10.64 0.81 -11.70
C LEU A 82 11.70 0.68 -12.80
N SER A 83 11.30 0.71 -14.07
CA SER A 83 12.25 0.64 -15.20
C SER A 83 13.21 1.83 -15.25
N LEU A 84 12.82 2.98 -14.68
CA LEU A 84 13.62 4.20 -14.65
C LEU A 84 14.55 4.28 -13.43
N ARG A 85 14.33 3.44 -12.40
CA ARG A 85 15.07 3.51 -11.13
C ARG A 85 16.58 3.38 -11.32
N SER A 86 17.03 2.47 -12.19
CA SER A 86 18.47 2.26 -12.41
C SER A 86 19.16 3.50 -13.00
N SER A 87 18.50 4.17 -13.95
CA SER A 87 18.98 5.41 -14.55
C SER A 87 18.98 6.56 -13.55
N TRP A 88 17.92 6.70 -12.76
CA TRP A 88 17.86 7.70 -11.68
C TRP A 88 18.99 7.51 -10.67
N THR A 89 19.19 6.29 -10.17
CA THR A 89 20.29 5.98 -9.24
C THR A 89 21.65 6.25 -9.88
N GLY A 90 21.86 5.86 -11.13
CA GLY A 90 23.11 6.15 -11.87
C GLY A 90 23.39 7.64 -11.96
N TYR A 91 22.39 8.42 -12.36
CA TYR A 91 22.48 9.88 -12.44
C TYR A 91 22.80 10.52 -11.08
N CYS A 92 22.15 10.08 -10.00
CA CYS A 92 22.46 10.57 -8.65
C CYS A 92 23.89 10.24 -8.23
N ASN A 93 24.32 9.00 -8.47
CA ASN A 93 25.69 8.56 -8.13
C ASN A 93 26.75 9.41 -8.84
N GLU A 94 26.55 9.70 -10.13
CA GLU A 94 27.43 10.53 -10.94
C GLU A 94 27.42 12.00 -10.49
N ARG A 95 26.22 12.57 -10.34
CA ARG A 95 26.04 13.99 -9.99
C ARG A 95 26.62 14.35 -8.63
N PHE A 96 26.46 13.48 -7.64
CA PHE A 96 26.87 13.72 -6.27
C PHE A 96 28.19 13.05 -5.89
N ALA A 97 28.89 12.45 -6.86
CA ALA A 97 30.18 11.78 -6.68
C ALA A 97 30.18 10.81 -5.48
N LEU A 98 29.14 9.99 -5.37
CA LEU A 98 28.97 9.07 -4.24
C LEU A 98 30.07 8.01 -4.25
N GLU A 99 30.60 7.71 -3.07
CA GLU A 99 31.60 6.64 -2.90
C GLU A 99 31.03 5.29 -3.37
N ALA A 100 31.90 4.38 -3.83
CA ALA A 100 31.49 3.09 -4.39
C ALA A 100 30.64 2.21 -3.43
N ALA A 101 30.74 2.43 -2.11
CA ALA A 101 29.89 1.77 -1.12
C ALA A 101 28.46 2.34 -1.06
N ALA A 102 28.26 3.59 -1.53
CA ALA A 102 26.99 4.29 -1.56
C ALA A 102 26.24 4.16 -2.91
N THR A 103 26.89 3.60 -3.93
CA THR A 103 26.33 3.41 -5.30
C THR A 103 25.51 2.12 -5.46
N ASP A 104 25.25 1.39 -4.38
CA ASP A 104 24.43 0.19 -4.43
C ASP A 104 23.01 0.49 -4.95
N LYS A 105 22.46 -0.44 -5.74
CA LYS A 105 21.11 -0.33 -6.33
C LYS A 105 20.01 -0.36 -5.27
N THR A 106 20.33 -0.84 -4.06
CA THR A 106 19.44 -0.81 -2.88
C THR A 106 19.76 0.33 -1.92
N SER A 107 20.74 1.18 -2.23
CA SER A 107 21.14 2.32 -1.41
C SER A 107 20.03 3.36 -1.30
N GLU A 108 19.69 3.72 -0.06
CA GLU A 108 18.80 4.84 0.28
C GLU A 108 19.46 6.21 0.10
N MET A 109 20.76 6.26 -0.23
CA MET A 109 21.48 7.53 -0.38
C MET A 109 20.88 8.38 -1.50
N SER A 110 20.46 7.79 -2.62
CA SER A 110 19.83 8.53 -3.73
C SER A 110 18.52 9.22 -3.33
N ARG A 111 17.85 8.77 -2.27
CA ARG A 111 16.65 9.42 -1.70
C ARG A 111 16.96 10.78 -1.08
N GLN A 112 18.15 10.96 -0.52
CA GLN A 112 18.58 12.23 0.08
C GLN A 112 18.83 13.33 -0.96
N TYR A 113 18.98 12.93 -2.22
CA TYR A 113 19.32 13.81 -3.34
C TYR A 113 18.13 14.11 -4.26
N VAL A 114 16.91 13.79 -3.83
CA VAL A 114 15.70 14.13 -4.57
C VAL A 114 15.32 15.60 -4.31
N ASP A 115 16.06 16.49 -4.95
CA ASP A 115 15.71 17.91 -5.07
C ASP A 115 15.17 18.23 -6.48
N GLY A 116 14.33 19.25 -6.60
CA GLY A 116 13.64 19.55 -7.85
C GLY A 116 14.56 19.94 -9.00
N ASP A 117 15.67 20.62 -8.72
CA ASP A 117 16.66 21.00 -9.74
C ASP A 117 17.41 19.78 -10.26
N ALA A 118 17.81 18.86 -9.38
CA ALA A 118 18.44 17.60 -9.74
C ALA A 118 17.49 16.72 -10.57
N VAL A 119 16.23 16.63 -10.16
CA VAL A 119 15.20 15.86 -10.89
C VAL A 119 14.94 16.46 -12.28
N ARG A 120 14.79 17.79 -12.40
CA ARG A 120 14.61 18.46 -13.70
C ARG A 120 15.83 18.31 -14.62
N ALA A 121 17.03 18.26 -14.05
CA ALA A 121 18.27 18.10 -14.81
C ALA A 121 18.55 16.64 -15.23
N TRP A 122 17.81 15.67 -14.71
CA TRP A 122 17.95 14.27 -15.12
C TRP A 122 17.45 14.07 -16.56
N PRO A 123 18.23 13.45 -17.46
CA PRO A 123 17.87 13.33 -18.89
C PRO A 123 16.52 12.65 -19.17
N GLN A 124 16.04 11.78 -18.28
CA GLN A 124 14.75 11.09 -18.43
C GLN A 124 13.60 11.76 -17.67
N PHE A 125 13.75 13.00 -17.21
CA PHE A 125 12.73 13.71 -16.44
C PHE A 125 11.34 13.67 -17.09
N ASN A 126 11.23 14.00 -18.37
CA ASN A 126 9.93 14.01 -19.08
C ASN A 126 9.27 12.62 -19.14
N GLU A 127 10.08 11.57 -19.33
CA GLU A 127 9.60 10.19 -19.32
C GLU A 127 9.14 9.78 -17.91
N ALA A 128 9.90 10.16 -16.89
CA ALA A 128 9.58 9.92 -15.50
C ALA A 128 8.32 10.67 -15.05
N GLN A 129 8.12 11.90 -15.50
CA GLN A 129 6.91 12.69 -15.22
C GLN A 129 5.67 11.99 -15.81
N ALA A 130 5.74 11.55 -17.07
CA ALA A 130 4.62 10.82 -17.69
C ALA A 130 4.31 9.51 -16.95
N ALA A 131 5.35 8.75 -16.59
CA ALA A 131 5.19 7.51 -15.81
C ALA A 131 4.64 7.79 -14.40
N TYR A 132 5.04 8.90 -13.79
CA TYR A 132 4.56 9.35 -12.49
C TYR A 132 3.06 9.68 -12.54
N ASP A 133 2.61 10.46 -13.52
CA ASP A 133 1.21 10.85 -13.65
C ASP A 133 0.30 9.62 -13.87
N GLU A 134 0.75 8.69 -14.72
CA GLU A 134 0.06 7.41 -14.94
C GLU A 134 0.00 6.57 -13.65
N ALA A 135 1.12 6.43 -12.95
CA ALA A 135 1.19 5.66 -11.71
C ALA A 135 0.34 6.29 -10.60
N LYS A 136 0.35 7.61 -10.47
CA LYS A 136 -0.46 8.35 -9.51
C LYS A 136 -1.95 8.08 -9.72
N ALA A 137 -2.42 8.10 -10.97
CA ALA A 137 -3.81 7.78 -11.29
C ALA A 137 -4.14 6.31 -10.98
N ALA A 138 -3.39 5.37 -11.56
CA ALA A 138 -3.69 3.95 -11.45
C ALA A 138 -3.58 3.41 -10.01
N ILE A 139 -2.59 3.89 -9.24
CA ILE A 139 -2.43 3.49 -7.84
C ILE A 139 -3.45 4.21 -6.95
N GLY A 140 -3.86 5.44 -7.28
CA GLY A 140 -4.97 6.10 -6.58
C GLY A 140 -6.28 5.30 -6.67
N ASP A 141 -6.53 4.66 -7.82
CA ASP A 141 -7.69 3.78 -8.01
C ASP A 141 -7.56 2.49 -7.18
N VAL A 142 -6.40 1.84 -7.19
CA VAL A 142 -6.22 0.60 -6.40
C VAL A 142 -6.23 0.88 -4.89
N GLU A 143 -5.70 2.03 -4.44
CA GLU A 143 -5.69 2.41 -3.02
C GLU A 143 -7.11 2.51 -2.45
N GLN A 144 -8.06 3.09 -3.20
CA GLN A 144 -9.47 3.16 -2.78
C GLN A 144 -10.10 1.78 -2.58
N VAL A 145 -9.68 0.79 -3.36
CA VAL A 145 -10.14 -0.60 -3.22
C VAL A 145 -9.44 -1.28 -2.05
N LEU A 146 -8.11 -1.11 -1.94
CA LEU A 146 -7.30 -1.64 -0.83
C LEU A 146 -7.75 -1.11 0.53
N ALA A 147 -8.21 0.14 0.59
CA ALA A 147 -8.74 0.76 1.81
C ALA A 147 -9.94 -0.02 2.40
N ARG A 148 -10.69 -0.76 1.57
CA ARG A 148 -11.83 -1.60 2.02
C ARG A 148 -11.39 -2.85 2.78
N PHE A 149 -10.12 -3.23 2.66
CA PHE A 149 -9.54 -4.33 3.42
C PHE A 149 -9.02 -3.89 4.79
N ARG A 150 -9.11 -2.59 5.12
CA ARG A 150 -8.83 -2.06 6.46
C ARG A 150 -9.99 -2.38 7.42
N GLY A 151 -9.81 -3.33 8.34
CA GLY A 151 -10.77 -3.59 9.41
C GLY A 151 -10.36 -4.80 10.26
N PRO A 152 -10.70 -4.84 11.56
CA PRO A 152 -10.36 -5.97 12.41
C PRO A 152 -11.11 -7.23 11.95
N ASP A 153 -10.41 -8.37 11.98
CA ASP A 153 -11.07 -9.67 12.02
C ASP A 153 -11.94 -9.68 13.29
N SER A 154 -13.25 -9.47 13.14
CA SER A 154 -14.16 -9.84 14.22
C SER A 154 -14.16 -11.37 14.26
N VAL A 155 -13.25 -11.87 15.08
CA VAL A 155 -13.24 -13.16 15.77
C VAL A 155 -14.50 -13.97 15.49
N THR A 156 -14.31 -15.13 14.87
CA THR A 156 -15.16 -16.29 15.06
C THR A 156 -15.30 -16.60 16.56
N SER A 157 -16.21 -15.92 17.24
CA SER A 157 -16.73 -16.38 18.52
C SER A 157 -17.85 -17.37 18.21
N THR A 158 -17.42 -18.60 17.99
CA THR A 158 -17.98 -19.80 18.61
C THR A 158 -19.50 -19.86 18.65
N GLU A 159 -20.03 -20.60 17.68
CA GLU A 159 -21.15 -21.51 17.85
C GLU A 159 -21.22 -22.08 19.28
N ALA A 160 -22.18 -21.58 20.04
CA ALA A 160 -22.69 -22.23 21.25
C ALA A 160 -24.22 -22.21 21.15
N GLU A 161 -24.77 -23.09 20.33
CA GLU A 161 -26.11 -23.65 20.52
C GLU A 161 -26.12 -24.60 21.75
N PRO A 162 -27.27 -25.06 22.25
CA PRO A 162 -28.56 -24.42 22.43
C PRO A 162 -29.08 -24.59 23.88
N GLU A 163 -30.31 -24.12 24.10
CA GLU A 163 -31.17 -24.28 25.27
C GLU A 163 -30.92 -25.51 26.18
N ARG A 164 -30.85 -25.25 27.50
CA ARG A 164 -31.45 -26.15 28.49
C ARG A 164 -32.56 -25.42 29.23
N GLN A 165 -33.78 -25.76 28.86
CA GLN A 165 -34.97 -25.62 29.69
C GLN A 165 -34.71 -26.26 31.07
N GLY A 166 -35.07 -25.53 32.11
CA GLY A 166 -34.97 -25.98 33.50
C GLY A 166 -35.75 -25.07 34.44
N ALA A 167 -37.03 -25.38 34.58
CA ALA A 167 -37.88 -25.26 35.76
C ALA A 167 -37.69 -24.03 36.68
N GLY A 168 -38.77 -23.26 36.79
CA GLY A 168 -38.81 -22.03 37.55
C GLY A 168 -38.73 -22.17 39.06
N LEU A 169 -38.73 -21.01 39.70
CA LEU A 169 -39.43 -20.76 40.96
C LEU A 169 -39.60 -19.25 41.11
N ARG A 170 -40.88 -18.86 41.14
CA ARG A 170 -41.35 -17.54 41.58
C ARG A 170 -40.78 -17.23 42.97
N LEU A 171 -40.29 -16.02 43.15
CA LEU A 171 -40.23 -15.38 44.47
C LEU A 171 -40.95 -14.02 44.40
N VAL A 172 -41.73 -13.82 45.46
CA VAL A 172 -42.91 -12.97 45.60
C VAL A 172 -42.52 -11.52 45.95
N PRO A 173 -43.32 -10.50 45.58
CA PRO A 173 -43.07 -9.10 45.98
C PRO A 173 -43.31 -8.89 47.48
N GLY A 174 -42.34 -8.26 48.15
CA GLY A 174 -42.48 -7.78 49.52
C GLY A 174 -43.14 -6.41 49.56
N THR A 175 -44.34 -6.33 50.11
CA THR A 175 -45.00 -5.09 50.50
C THR A 175 -44.94 -4.86 52.01
N ALA A 176 -44.69 -3.59 52.37
CA ALA A 176 -45.34 -2.80 53.43
C ALA A 176 -44.59 -2.47 54.74
N GLY A 177 -44.72 -1.18 55.11
CA GLY A 177 -44.64 -0.62 56.47
C GLY A 177 -43.46 0.33 56.68
N GLY A 178 -43.56 1.65 56.88
CA GLY A 178 -44.70 2.48 57.25
C GLY A 178 -44.78 2.76 58.75
N ARG A 179 -43.87 3.58 59.29
CA ARG A 179 -44.09 4.71 60.21
C ARG A 179 -42.77 5.35 60.63
#